data_AF-A0A8B8KKT8-F1
#
_entry.id   AF-A0A8B8KKT8-F1
#
_cell.length_a   1.000
_cell.length_b   1.000
_cell.length_c   1.000
_cell.angle_alpha   90.00
_cell.angle_beta   90.00
_cell.angle_gamma   90.00
#
_symmetry.space_group_name_H-M   'P 1'
#
loop_
_entity.id
_entity.type
_entity.pdbx_description
1 polymer ?
#
loop_
_entity_poly.entity_id
_entity_poly.type
_entity_poly.pdbx_seq_one_letter_code
_entity_poly.pdbx_strand_id
1 'polypeptide(L)'
;MVTATDKKSIADYGSPEQFLSQVDYLFGKQAFFGQTDAEGGFDTNVVATANILESSTPVIEGKQYYNFSVLTRTADGDEGGKHQLVIATVKDGKLYICKAQAGDKRWFKGARRFVESTASSFSVA
;
A
#
# COMPACT_ATOMS: atom_id res chain seq x y z
N MET A 1 -3.35 9.53 -6.32
CA MET A 1 -4.39 9.11 -7.30
C MET A 1 -5.75 9.57 -6.80
N VAL A 2 -6.62 10.00 -7.70
CA VAL A 2 -8.01 10.39 -7.38
C VAL A 2 -8.93 9.70 -8.36
N THR A 3 -9.93 8.97 -7.87
CA THR A 3 -10.91 8.25 -8.69
C THR A 3 -12.32 8.55 -8.22
N ALA A 4 -13.30 8.48 -9.11
CA ALA A 4 -14.70 8.58 -8.72
C ALA A 4 -15.11 7.36 -7.88
N THR A 5 -16.01 7.56 -6.92
CA THR A 5 -16.58 6.49 -6.10
C THR A 5 -18.03 6.79 -5.74
N ASP A 6 -18.83 5.74 -5.59
CA ASP A 6 -20.19 5.80 -5.07
C ASP A 6 -20.23 5.79 -3.52
N LYS A 7 -19.08 5.55 -2.87
CA LYS A 7 -18.96 5.53 -1.41
C LYS A 7 -19.01 6.93 -0.81
N LYS A 8 -19.59 7.04 0.40
CA LYS A 8 -19.69 8.30 1.15
C LYS A 8 -18.57 8.43 2.18
N SER A 9 -18.08 7.31 2.68
CA SER A 9 -16.96 7.20 3.62
C SER A 9 -16.00 6.12 3.17
N ILE A 10 -14.73 6.23 3.58
CA ILE A 10 -13.75 5.14 3.37
C ILE A 10 -14.18 3.85 4.07
N ALA A 11 -14.94 3.96 5.17
CA ALA A 11 -15.48 2.81 5.89
C ALA A 11 -16.48 1.98 5.07
N ASP A 12 -17.10 2.58 4.05
CA ASP A 12 -18.05 1.87 3.17
C ASP A 12 -17.35 0.87 2.24
N TYR A 13 -16.01 0.88 2.18
CA TYR A 13 -15.22 -0.14 1.50
C TYR A 13 -15.00 -1.42 2.32
N GLY A 14 -15.45 -1.44 3.58
CA GLY A 14 -15.23 -2.55 4.52
C GLY A 14 -14.03 -2.32 5.42
N SER A 15 -13.47 -3.38 6.01
CA SER A 15 -12.27 -3.28 6.84
C SER A 15 -11.07 -2.76 6.04
N PRO A 16 -10.02 -2.23 6.69
CA PRO A 16 -8.80 -1.81 6.00
C PRO A 16 -8.23 -2.91 5.08
N GLU A 17 -8.22 -4.16 5.53
CA GLU A 17 -7.71 -5.30 4.76
C GLU A 17 -8.59 -5.60 3.53
N GLN A 18 -9.91 -5.47 3.66
CA GLN A 18 -10.85 -5.59 2.53
C GLN A 18 -10.72 -4.45 1.54
N PHE A 19 -10.40 -3.24 2.00
CA PHE A 19 -10.07 -2.13 1.12
C PHE A 19 -8.75 -2.41 0.38
N LEU A 20 -7.73 -2.89 1.09
CA LEU A 20 -6.43 -3.18 0.52
C LEU A 20 -6.51 -4.21 -0.61
N SER A 21 -7.33 -5.25 -0.47
CA SER A 21 -7.55 -6.24 -1.54
C SER A 21 -8.25 -5.65 -2.77
N GLN A 22 -9.08 -4.63 -2.61
CA GLN A 22 -9.72 -3.93 -3.72
C GLN A 22 -8.77 -2.97 -4.45
N VAL A 23 -7.68 -2.54 -3.81
CA VAL A 23 -6.66 -1.65 -4.37
C VAL A 23 -5.29 -2.32 -4.52
N ASP A 24 -5.26 -3.65 -4.58
CA ASP A 24 -4.04 -4.45 -4.66
C ASP A 24 -3.17 -4.12 -5.90
N TYR A 25 -3.78 -3.63 -6.97
CA TYR A 25 -3.11 -3.16 -8.18
C TYR A 25 -2.08 -2.06 -7.90
N LEU A 26 -2.18 -1.36 -6.77
CA LEU A 26 -1.18 -0.38 -6.32
C LEU A 26 0.21 -1.00 -6.05
N PHE A 27 0.26 -2.31 -5.77
CA PHE A 27 1.50 -3.04 -5.49
C PHE A 27 2.16 -3.63 -6.74
N GLY A 28 1.51 -3.49 -7.89
CA GLY A 28 1.90 -4.15 -9.12
C GLY A 28 1.33 -5.57 -9.20
N LYS A 29 1.20 -6.08 -10.43
CA LYS A 29 0.79 -7.47 -10.68
C LYS A 29 2.00 -8.29 -11.07
N GLN A 30 2.06 -9.52 -10.60
CA GLN A 30 3.00 -10.50 -11.12
C GLN A 30 2.74 -10.68 -12.62
N ALA A 31 3.77 -10.43 -13.44
CA ALA A 31 3.71 -10.61 -14.89
C ALA A 31 4.25 -11.99 -15.35
N PHE A 32 4.87 -12.74 -14.44
CA PHE A 32 5.35 -14.10 -14.68
C PHE A 32 4.24 -15.11 -14.41
N PHE A 33 3.89 -15.91 -15.42
CA PHE A 33 2.86 -16.96 -15.31
C PHE A 33 3.44 -18.37 -15.49
N GLY A 34 4.76 -18.50 -15.39
CA GLY A 34 5.43 -19.79 -15.49
C GLY A 34 5.40 -20.57 -14.17
N GLN A 35 5.78 -21.84 -14.24
CA GLN A 35 5.97 -22.67 -13.06
C GLN A 35 7.35 -22.38 -12.43
N THR A 36 7.41 -22.12 -11.13
CA THR A 36 8.67 -21.97 -10.38
C THR A 36 8.51 -22.44 -8.93
N ASP A 37 9.45 -23.26 -8.47
CA ASP A 37 9.53 -23.76 -7.08
C ASP A 37 10.87 -23.40 -6.42
N ALA A 38 11.71 -22.61 -7.11
CA ALA A 38 13.09 -22.32 -6.70
C ALA A 38 13.26 -20.93 -6.05
N GLU A 39 12.17 -20.19 -5.88
CA GLU A 39 12.21 -18.85 -5.28
C GLU A 39 12.23 -18.97 -3.75
N GLY A 40 13.44 -19.04 -3.20
CA GLY A 40 13.65 -19.26 -1.76
C GLY A 40 12.84 -18.30 -0.89
N GLY A 41 11.92 -18.84 -0.08
CA GLY A 41 11.07 -18.05 0.82
C GLY A 41 9.78 -17.51 0.19
N PHE A 42 9.39 -18.00 -0.99
CA PHE A 42 8.12 -17.76 -1.65
C PHE A 42 7.34 -19.07 -1.85
N ASP A 43 6.02 -18.97 -1.98
CA ASP A 43 5.17 -20.10 -2.36
C ASP A 43 5.41 -20.49 -3.83
N THR A 44 5.12 -21.75 -4.17
CA THR A 44 5.15 -22.25 -5.56
C THR A 44 4.44 -21.29 -6.52
N ASN A 45 5.13 -20.92 -7.60
CA ASN A 45 4.70 -20.02 -8.68
C ASN A 45 4.52 -18.54 -8.26
N VAL A 46 4.86 -18.16 -7.03
CA VAL A 46 4.76 -16.79 -6.55
C VAL A 46 6.15 -16.14 -6.61
N VAL A 47 6.29 -15.08 -7.40
CA VAL A 47 7.54 -14.30 -7.50
C VAL A 47 7.42 -12.91 -6.87
N ALA A 48 6.24 -12.55 -6.36
CA ALA A 48 5.99 -11.29 -5.65
C ALA A 48 5.01 -11.49 -4.48
N THR A 49 5.36 -11.01 -3.30
CA THR A 49 4.53 -11.06 -2.09
C THR A 49 4.32 -9.66 -1.52
N ALA A 50 3.18 -9.42 -0.88
CA ALA A 50 2.86 -8.17 -0.20
C ALA A 50 2.41 -8.47 1.23
N ASN A 51 3.16 -7.97 2.21
CA ASN A 51 2.90 -8.24 3.63
C ASN A 51 2.50 -6.94 4.32
N ILE A 52 1.34 -6.94 4.99
CA ILE A 52 0.92 -5.81 5.83
C ILE A 52 1.79 -5.82 7.10
N LEU A 53 2.51 -4.73 7.33
CA LEU A 53 3.30 -4.51 8.54
C LEU A 53 2.48 -3.79 9.61
N GLU A 54 1.74 -2.77 9.20
CA GLU A 54 0.89 -1.95 10.08
C GLU A 54 -0.37 -1.52 9.35
N SER A 55 -1.48 -1.45 10.07
CA SER A 55 -2.73 -0.82 9.61
C SER A 55 -3.28 0.09 10.71
N SER A 56 -3.82 1.24 10.31
CA SER A 56 -4.49 2.15 11.24
C SER A 56 -5.61 2.93 10.57
N THR A 57 -6.56 3.38 11.38
CA THR A 57 -7.76 4.06 10.93
C THR A 57 -7.91 5.42 11.64
N PRO A 58 -7.01 6.39 11.40
CA PRO A 58 -7.12 7.69 12.06
C PRO A 58 -8.28 8.52 11.50
N VAL A 59 -8.83 9.39 12.35
CA VAL A 59 -9.79 10.42 11.97
C VAL A 59 -9.09 11.77 11.99
N ILE A 60 -8.98 12.43 10.84
CA ILE A 60 -8.32 13.72 10.68
C ILE A 60 -9.39 14.71 10.18
N GLU A 61 -9.61 15.79 10.94
CA GLU A 61 -10.62 16.81 10.61
C GLU A 61 -12.02 16.24 10.36
N GLY A 62 -12.41 15.22 11.15
CA GLY A 62 -13.70 14.55 11.04
C GLY A 62 -13.83 13.56 9.87
N LYS A 63 -12.76 13.35 9.09
CA LYS A 63 -12.74 12.37 8.00
C LYS A 63 -11.93 11.15 8.40
N GLN A 64 -12.51 9.99 8.16
CA GLN A 64 -11.84 8.72 8.38
C GLN A 64 -10.81 8.47 7.27
N TYR A 65 -9.61 8.04 7.66
CA TYR A 65 -8.56 7.59 6.75
C TYR A 65 -8.24 6.13 7.03
N TYR A 66 -7.79 5.43 6.00
CA TYR A 66 -7.12 4.14 6.11
C TYR A 66 -5.65 4.30 5.78
N ASN A 67 -4.79 3.88 6.70
CA ASN A 67 -3.34 3.95 6.56
C ASN A 67 -2.78 2.52 6.61
N PHE A 68 -1.93 2.19 5.65
CA PHE A 68 -1.26 0.90 5.55
C PHE A 68 0.23 1.10 5.41
N SER A 69 0.99 0.26 6.08
CA SER A 69 2.39 -0.01 5.78
C SER A 69 2.49 -1.42 5.22
N VAL A 70 2.95 -1.55 3.98
CA VAL A 70 3.06 -2.83 3.27
C VAL A 70 4.50 -3.02 2.81
N LEU A 71 5.09 -4.17 3.09
CA LEU A 71 6.37 -4.58 2.52
C LEU A 71 6.12 -5.53 1.36
N THR A 72 6.40 -5.06 0.15
CA THR A 72 6.38 -5.93 -1.04
C THR A 72 7.76 -6.50 -1.29
N ARG A 73 7.87 -7.81 -1.50
CA ARG A 73 9.13 -8.48 -1.86
C ARG A 73 8.98 -9.20 -3.20
N THR A 74 10.02 -9.14 -4.01
CA THR A 74 10.13 -9.89 -5.26
C THR A 74 11.22 -10.95 -5.13
N ALA A 75 11.09 -12.02 -5.89
CA ALA A 75 12.01 -13.17 -5.87
C ALA A 75 13.47 -12.78 -6.20
N ASP A 76 13.67 -11.83 -7.11
CA ASP A 76 14.98 -11.29 -7.47
C ASP A 76 15.64 -10.45 -6.35
N GLY A 77 14.92 -10.18 -5.26
CA GLY A 77 15.41 -9.41 -4.12
C GLY A 77 15.65 -7.92 -4.45
N ASP A 78 14.96 -7.37 -5.46
CA ASP A 78 15.09 -5.96 -5.83
C ASP A 78 14.90 -5.05 -4.61
N GLU A 79 15.89 -4.18 -4.39
CA GLU A 79 16.02 -3.31 -3.22
C GLU A 79 15.84 -3.96 -1.82
N GLY A 80 15.86 -5.30 -1.70
CA GLY A 80 15.52 -6.01 -0.45
C GLY A 80 14.02 -6.04 -0.15
N GLY A 81 13.18 -5.66 -1.12
CA GLY A 81 11.78 -5.34 -0.95
C GLY A 81 11.53 -3.83 -0.98
N LYS A 82 10.27 -3.44 -1.05
CA LYS A 82 9.82 -2.05 -1.10
C LYS A 82 8.78 -1.82 -0.01
N HIS A 83 9.06 -0.85 0.85
CA HIS A 83 8.09 -0.32 1.81
C HIS A 83 7.14 0.59 1.07
N GLN A 84 5.85 0.34 1.22
CA GLN A 84 4.76 1.09 0.60
C GLN A 84 3.83 1.58 1.70
N LEU A 85 3.78 2.90 1.88
CA LEU A 85 2.82 3.56 2.74
C LEU A 85 1.64 4.01 1.88
N VAL A 86 0.45 3.49 2.18
CA VAL A 86 -0.81 3.80 1.47
C VAL A 86 -1.74 4.50 2.43
N ILE A 87 -2.23 5.68 2.05
CA ILE A 87 -3.21 6.45 2.81
C ILE A 87 -4.39 6.74 1.89
N ALA A 88 -5.59 6.42 2.35
CA ALA A 88 -6.81 6.58 1.57
C ALA A 88 -7.94 7.24 2.37
N THR A 89 -8.72 8.07 1.70
CA THR A 89 -9.97 8.63 2.23
C THR A 89 -10.97 8.90 1.11
N VAL A 90 -12.22 9.12 1.47
CA VAL A 90 -13.30 9.48 0.54
C VAL A 90 -13.80 10.87 0.86
N LYS A 91 -13.94 11.70 -0.18
CA LYS A 91 -14.56 13.03 -0.07
C LYS A 91 -15.26 13.40 -1.38
N ASP A 92 -16.45 13.99 -1.29
CA ASP A 92 -17.19 14.55 -2.43
C ASP A 92 -17.34 13.56 -3.60
N GLY A 93 -17.67 12.30 -3.29
CA GLY A 93 -17.83 11.23 -4.29
C GLY A 93 -16.53 10.81 -4.99
N LYS A 94 -15.37 11.11 -4.38
CA LYS A 94 -14.05 10.74 -4.89
C LYS A 94 -13.24 9.99 -3.83
N LEU A 95 -12.60 8.91 -4.27
CA LEU A 95 -11.59 8.19 -3.50
C LEU A 95 -10.24 8.85 -3.77
N TYR A 96 -9.58 9.28 -2.70
CA TYR A 96 -8.25 9.84 -2.73
C TYR A 96 -7.28 8.81 -2.15
N ILE A 97 -6.22 8.49 -2.90
CA ILE A 97 -5.16 7.59 -2.44
C ILE A 97 -3.81 8.29 -2.60
N CYS A 98 -3.08 8.40 -1.51
CA CYS A 98 -1.66 8.73 -1.49
C CYS A 98 -0.86 7.45 -1.28
N LYS A 99 0.13 7.22 -2.16
CA LYS A 99 1.08 6.11 -2.02
C LYS A 99 2.49 6.67 -2.08
N ALA A 100 3.24 6.47 -1.00
CA ALA A 100 4.65 6.81 -0.92
C ALA A 100 5.42 5.51 -0.72
N GLN A 101 6.52 5.32 -1.46
CA GLN A 101 7.29 4.08 -1.39
C GLN A 101 8.79 4.32 -1.46
N ALA A 102 9.56 3.40 -0.89
CA ALA A 102 11.00 3.30 -1.10
C ALA A 102 11.46 1.85 -0.92
N GLY A 103 12.50 1.47 -1.65
CA GLY A 103 13.21 0.20 -1.42
C GLY A 103 13.80 0.11 -0.02
N ASP A 104 13.82 -1.09 0.54
CA ASP A 104 14.33 -1.36 1.89
C ASP A 104 15.80 -0.89 2.03
N LYS A 105 16.64 -1.13 1.00
CA LYS A 105 18.01 -0.61 0.91
C LYS A 105 18.13 0.92 1.09
N ARG A 106 17.12 1.69 0.69
CA ARG A 106 17.07 3.16 0.85
C ARG A 106 16.31 3.56 2.10
N TRP A 107 15.35 2.76 2.53
CA TRP A 107 14.52 2.96 3.70
C TRP A 107 15.37 3.23 4.94
N PHE A 108 16.26 2.30 5.28
CA PHE A 108 17.17 2.45 6.43
C PHE A 108 18.30 3.46 6.20
N LYS A 109 18.53 3.92 4.96
CA LYS A 109 19.50 4.98 4.63
C LYS A 109 18.92 6.39 4.69
N GLY A 110 17.78 6.56 5.35
CA GLY A 110 17.15 7.86 5.61
C GLY A 110 15.93 8.17 4.73
N ALA A 111 15.63 7.36 3.71
CA ALA A 111 14.41 7.57 2.92
C ALA A 111 13.15 7.43 3.76
N ARG A 112 13.17 6.56 4.79
CA ARG A 112 12.07 6.34 5.75
C ARG A 112 11.43 7.65 6.22
N ARG A 113 12.25 8.60 6.69
CA ARG A 113 11.77 9.89 7.20
C ARG A 113 10.93 10.62 6.16
N PHE A 114 11.38 10.66 4.91
CA PHE A 114 10.69 11.37 3.85
C PHE A 114 9.40 10.67 3.47
N VAL A 115 9.41 9.34 3.32
CA VAL A 115 8.22 8.57 2.97
C VAL A 115 7.16 8.68 4.07
N GLU A 116 7.54 8.49 5.34
CA GLU A 116 6.62 8.65 6.49
C GLU A 116 6.09 10.08 6.63
N SER A 117 6.93 11.10 6.41
CA SER A 117 6.51 12.51 6.46
C SER A 117 5.54 12.84 5.32
N THR A 118 5.83 12.40 4.09
CA THR A 118 4.95 12.60 2.94
C THR A 118 3.60 11.93 3.18
N ALA A 119 3.61 10.68 3.66
CA ALA A 119 2.40 9.95 3.98
C ALA A 119 1.59 10.68 5.08
N SER A 120 2.19 10.92 6.25
CA SER A 120 1.49 11.56 7.38
C SER A 120 1.00 12.99 7.10
N SER A 121 1.63 13.71 6.18
CA SER A 121 1.20 15.05 5.75
C SER A 121 -0.03 15.06 4.82
N PHE A 122 -0.45 13.89 4.33
CA PHE A 122 -1.56 13.80 3.40
C PHE A 122 -2.90 14.04 4.08
N SER A 123 -3.58 15.12 3.68
CA SER A 123 -4.96 15.41 4.05
C SER A 123 -5.75 15.89 2.84
N VAL A 124 -7.06 15.72 2.91
CA VAL A 124 -8.01 16.21 1.91
C VAL A 124 -8.97 17.16 2.62
N ALA A 125 -8.88 18.45 2.31
CA ALA A 125 -9.80 19.49 2.78
C ALA A 125 -11.17 19.32 2.14
#